data_AF-A0AAN6Y3Y8-F1
#
_entry.id   AF-A0AAN6Y3Y8-F1
#
_cell.length_a   1.000
_cell.length_b   1.000
_cell.length_c   1.000
_cell.angle_alpha   90.00
_cell.angle_beta   90.00
_cell.angle_gamma   90.00
#
_symmetry.space_group_name_H-M   'P 1'
#
loop_
_entity.id
_entity.type
_entity.pdbx_description
1 polymer ?
#
loop_
_entity_poly.entity_id
_entity_poly.type
_entity_poly.pdbx_seq_one_letter_code
_entity_poly.pdbx_strand_id
1 'polypeptide(L)'
;MSSSARTAPLRDTMSLRPQGFYGYAFVFARTAEIMALIAVVGLVGNFIFMMTSSKQSPAASLVVTLIFTCFAILWTSCSWNGYSRRYLPYGATWFIDVLFLVPFATVTVLLGLPLSTTTCREVPNASFSLNIPAGGRISFTGKGQEACIKLFAVWGILMGICALFGISAVSAGLLQLGERQLGDALQDARE
;
A
#
# COMPACT_ATOMS: atom_id res chain seq x y z
N MET A 1 52.82 20.95 2.45
CA MET A 1 51.36 21.15 2.33
C MET A 1 50.91 20.54 1.02
N SER A 2 50.50 19.27 1.05
CA SER A 2 50.05 18.54 -0.13
C SER A 2 48.52 18.69 -0.22
N SER A 3 48.06 19.33 -1.29
CA SER A 3 46.64 19.52 -1.59
C SER A 3 46.04 18.16 -1.95
N SER A 4 45.28 17.59 -1.01
CA SER A 4 44.48 16.39 -1.24
C SER A 4 43.25 16.79 -2.06
N ALA A 5 43.35 16.64 -3.37
CA ALA A 5 42.22 16.71 -4.28
C ALA A 5 41.21 15.63 -3.89
N ARG A 6 40.19 16.03 -3.13
CA ARG A 6 38.99 15.21 -2.87
C ARG A 6 38.26 15.09 -4.20
N THR A 7 38.52 14.01 -4.92
CA THR A 7 37.70 13.55 -6.05
C THR A 7 36.27 13.42 -5.55
N ALA A 8 35.40 14.34 -5.97
CA ALA A 8 33.97 14.19 -5.82
C ALA A 8 33.59 12.81 -6.39
N PRO A 9 32.82 11.98 -5.67
CA PRO A 9 32.40 10.69 -6.20
C PRO A 9 31.61 10.97 -7.47
N LEU A 10 32.21 10.60 -8.59
CA LEU A 10 31.61 10.68 -9.91
C LEU A 10 30.38 9.78 -9.85
N ARG A 11 29.22 10.39 -9.63
CA ARG A 11 27.97 9.68 -9.42
C ARG A 11 27.65 9.01 -10.75
N ASP A 12 27.79 7.69 -10.80
CA ASP A 12 27.45 6.87 -11.96
C ASP A 12 25.95 7.01 -12.27
N THR A 13 25.62 8.02 -13.07
CA THR A 13 24.27 8.34 -13.52
C THR A 13 23.78 7.39 -14.61
N MET A 14 24.65 6.51 -15.12
CA MET A 14 24.34 5.51 -16.15
C MET A 14 24.13 4.09 -15.62
N SER A 15 24.18 3.86 -14.31
CA SER A 15 23.90 2.52 -13.79
C SER A 15 22.39 2.29 -13.68
N LEU A 16 21.87 1.40 -14.53
CA LEU A 16 20.52 0.81 -14.41
C LEU A 16 20.32 0.04 -13.09
N ARG A 17 21.36 -0.12 -12.25
CA ARG A 17 21.23 -0.71 -10.92
C ARG A 17 20.53 0.24 -9.95
N PRO A 18 19.69 -0.29 -9.05
CA PRO A 18 19.27 0.43 -7.86
C PRO A 18 20.48 0.96 -7.08
N GLN A 19 20.46 2.25 -6.72
CA GLN A 19 21.53 2.86 -5.94
C GLN A 19 21.34 2.44 -4.47
N GLY A 20 22.09 1.42 -4.05
CA GLY A 20 22.11 0.96 -2.66
C GLY A 20 20.88 0.18 -2.22
N PHE A 21 20.87 -0.19 -0.93
CA PHE A 21 19.87 -1.03 -0.29
C PHE A 21 18.43 -0.47 -0.42
N TYR A 22 18.27 0.85 -0.35
CA TYR A 22 16.96 1.52 -0.40
C TYR A 22 16.25 1.40 -1.76
N GLY A 23 17.00 1.37 -2.87
CA GLY A 23 16.41 1.17 -4.19
C GLY A 23 15.85 -0.25 -4.38
N TYR A 24 16.54 -1.27 -3.86
CA TYR A 24 16.03 -2.65 -3.86
C TYR A 24 14.83 -2.81 -2.93
N ALA A 25 14.85 -2.18 -1.75
CA ALA A 25 13.73 -2.17 -0.83
C ALA A 25 12.47 -1.55 -1.46
N PHE A 26 12.61 -0.43 -2.19
CA PHE A 26 11.52 0.22 -2.89
C PHE A 26 10.91 -0.68 -3.98
N VAL A 27 11.74 -1.26 -4.84
CA VAL A 27 11.31 -2.19 -5.89
C VAL A 27 10.59 -3.40 -5.25
N PHE A 28 11.21 -4.06 -4.27
CA PHE A 28 10.58 -5.18 -3.58
C PHE A 28 9.22 -4.81 -2.96
N ALA A 29 9.14 -3.66 -2.28
CA ALA A 29 7.89 -3.16 -1.71
C ALA A 29 6.82 -2.97 -2.79
N ARG A 30 7.15 -2.34 -3.93
CA ARG A 30 6.20 -2.16 -5.05
C ARG A 30 5.68 -3.47 -5.62
N THR A 31 6.54 -4.48 -5.82
CA THR A 31 6.08 -5.78 -6.32
C THR A 31 5.14 -6.45 -5.33
N ALA A 32 5.47 -6.41 -4.04
CA ALA A 32 4.63 -6.95 -2.99
C ALA A 32 3.29 -6.20 -2.86
N GLU A 33 3.29 -4.86 -3.01
CA GLU A 33 2.08 -4.03 -3.04
C GLU A 33 1.15 -4.45 -4.16
N ILE A 34 1.66 -4.58 -5.40
CA ILE A 34 0.85 -4.97 -6.57
C ILE A 34 0.20 -6.34 -6.33
N MET A 35 0.96 -7.32 -5.84
CA MET A 35 0.44 -8.67 -5.56
C MET A 35 -0.63 -8.65 -4.46
N ALA A 36 -0.39 -7.90 -3.39
CA ALA A 36 -1.35 -7.77 -2.29
C ALA A 36 -2.64 -7.06 -2.73
N LEU A 37 -2.53 -5.98 -3.52
CA LEU A 37 -3.68 -5.23 -4.03
C LEU A 37 -4.54 -6.09 -4.97
N ILE A 38 -3.92 -6.90 -5.85
CA ILE A 38 -4.66 -7.86 -6.71
C ILE A 38 -5.42 -8.88 -5.86
N ALA A 39 -4.79 -9.40 -4.79
CA ALA A 39 -5.45 -10.34 -3.88
C ALA A 39 -6.67 -9.68 -3.18
N VAL A 40 -6.56 -8.41 -2.76
CA VAL A 40 -7.67 -7.66 -2.18
C VAL A 40 -8.81 -7.50 -3.19
N VAL A 41 -8.51 -7.13 -4.45
CA VAL A 41 -9.54 -7.03 -5.51
C VAL A 41 -10.31 -8.34 -5.66
N GLY A 42 -9.60 -9.48 -5.72
CA GLY A 42 -10.23 -10.79 -5.85
C GLY A 42 -11.13 -11.16 -4.66
N LEU A 43 -10.63 -10.97 -3.43
CA LEU A 43 -11.38 -11.27 -2.22
C LEU A 43 -12.60 -10.35 -2.03
N VAL A 44 -12.41 -9.04 -2.21
CA VAL A 44 -13.49 -8.04 -2.10
C VAL A 44 -14.52 -8.23 -3.21
N GLY A 45 -14.09 -8.52 -4.43
CA GLY A 45 -14.97 -8.84 -5.55
C GLY A 45 -15.84 -10.07 -5.27
N ASN A 46 -15.26 -11.13 -4.69
CA ASN A 46 -16.01 -12.30 -4.27
C ASN A 46 -17.05 -11.98 -3.18
N PHE A 47 -16.75 -11.07 -2.24
CA PHE A 47 -17.73 -10.63 -1.24
C PHE A 47 -18.91 -9.85 -1.85
N ILE A 48 -18.62 -8.96 -2.80
CA ILE A 48 -19.66 -8.22 -3.53
C ILE A 48 -20.56 -9.20 -4.31
N PHE A 49 -19.97 -10.18 -4.98
CA PHE A 49 -20.72 -11.22 -5.68
C PHE A 49 -21.66 -11.98 -4.72
N MET A 50 -21.16 -12.46 -3.58
CA MET A 50 -22.00 -13.18 -2.61
C MET A 50 -23.17 -12.34 -2.04
N MET A 51 -22.94 -11.05 -1.76
CA MET A 51 -24.01 -10.14 -1.27
C MET A 51 -25.06 -9.89 -2.35
N THR A 52 -24.63 -9.59 -3.58
CA THR A 52 -25.53 -9.32 -4.71
C THR A 52 -26.33 -10.56 -5.12
N SER A 53 -25.73 -11.75 -5.12
CA SER A 53 -26.43 -13.02 -5.33
C SER A 53 -27.50 -13.29 -4.25
N SER A 54 -27.32 -12.75 -3.05
CA SER A 54 -28.27 -12.87 -1.93
C SER A 54 -29.32 -11.75 -1.89
N LYS A 55 -29.44 -10.94 -2.96
CA LYS A 55 -30.32 -9.76 -3.06
C LYS A 55 -30.07 -8.71 -1.97
N GLN A 56 -28.86 -8.65 -1.42
CA GLN A 56 -28.45 -7.63 -0.46
C GLN A 56 -27.64 -6.54 -1.15
N SER A 57 -27.86 -5.30 -0.74
CA SER A 57 -27.06 -4.16 -1.21
C SER A 57 -25.62 -4.31 -0.70
N PRO A 58 -24.59 -4.17 -1.57
CA PRO A 58 -23.20 -4.28 -1.15
C PRO A 58 -22.86 -3.17 -0.16
N ALA A 59 -22.07 -3.50 0.87
CA ALA A 59 -21.63 -2.51 1.85
C ALA A 59 -20.77 -1.43 1.18
N ALA A 60 -21.08 -0.16 1.48
CA ALA A 60 -20.40 0.99 0.88
C ALA A 60 -18.88 0.97 1.12
N SER A 61 -18.45 0.52 2.30
CA SER A 61 -17.02 0.36 2.64
C SER A 61 -16.25 -0.54 1.68
N LEU A 62 -16.85 -1.64 1.22
CA LEU A 62 -16.22 -2.58 0.29
C LEU A 62 -16.10 -1.98 -1.12
N VAL A 63 -17.13 -1.26 -1.57
CA VAL A 63 -17.11 -0.57 -2.86
C VAL A 63 -16.05 0.53 -2.86
N VAL A 64 -15.99 1.35 -1.80
CA VAL A 64 -14.99 2.40 -1.64
C VAL A 64 -13.58 1.82 -1.60
N THR A 65 -13.37 0.73 -0.87
CA THR A 65 -12.08 0.03 -0.82
C THR A 65 -11.67 -0.42 -2.22
N LEU A 66 -12.56 -1.04 -2.98
CA LEU A 66 -12.29 -1.50 -4.34
C LEU A 66 -11.86 -0.36 -5.27
N ILE A 67 -12.53 0.80 -5.20
CA ILE A 67 -12.18 1.99 -5.98
C ILE A 67 -10.76 2.46 -5.64
N PHE A 68 -10.43 2.61 -4.36
CA PHE A 68 -9.08 3.01 -3.92
C PHE A 68 -8.02 1.98 -4.32
N THR A 69 -8.33 0.68 -4.21
CA THR A 69 -7.43 -0.40 -4.64
C THR A 69 -7.13 -0.32 -6.14
N CYS A 70 -8.13 -0.03 -6.98
CA CYS A 70 -7.90 0.17 -8.42
C CYS A 70 -6.96 1.34 -8.72
N PHE A 71 -7.17 2.50 -8.08
CA PHE A 71 -6.25 3.64 -8.22
C PHE A 71 -4.85 3.33 -7.71
N ALA A 72 -4.75 2.61 -6.59
CA ALA A 72 -3.46 2.19 -6.03
C ALA A 72 -2.72 1.21 -6.95
N ILE A 73 -3.42 0.28 -7.62
CA ILE A 73 -2.81 -0.62 -8.61
C ILE A 73 -2.28 0.15 -9.80
N LEU A 74 -3.05 1.11 -10.33
CA LEU A 74 -2.60 1.97 -11.43
C LEU A 74 -1.35 2.77 -11.02
N TRP A 75 -1.39 3.39 -9.84
CA TRP A 75 -0.26 4.15 -9.31
C TRP A 75 1.00 3.28 -9.12
N THR A 76 0.87 2.14 -8.43
CA THR A 76 2.00 1.24 -8.15
C THR A 76 2.56 0.64 -9.44
N SER A 77 1.70 0.34 -10.43
CA SER A 77 2.13 -0.14 -11.75
C SER A 77 2.85 0.94 -12.56
N CYS A 78 2.37 2.19 -12.55
CA CYS A 78 3.08 3.31 -13.17
C CYS A 78 4.42 3.58 -12.48
N SER A 79 4.45 3.57 -11.14
CA SER A 79 5.67 3.76 -10.37
C SER A 79 6.69 2.64 -10.57
N TRP A 80 6.23 1.40 -10.81
CA TRP A 80 7.07 0.25 -11.12
C TRP A 80 7.77 0.41 -12.47
N ASN A 81 7.00 0.70 -13.53
CA ASN A 81 7.53 0.87 -14.88
C ASN A 81 8.36 2.17 -15.02
N GLY A 82 7.94 3.23 -14.32
CA GLY A 82 8.59 4.53 -14.36
C GLY A 82 9.94 4.59 -13.65
N TYR A 83 10.34 3.56 -12.89
CA TYR A 83 11.61 3.54 -12.11
C TYR A 83 12.88 3.77 -12.98
N SER A 84 12.75 3.80 -14.31
CA SER A 84 13.76 4.35 -15.21
C SER A 84 14.05 5.82 -14.88
N ARG A 85 15.03 6.03 -13.98
CA ARG A 85 15.67 7.21 -13.33
C ARG A 85 15.47 8.65 -13.83
N ARG A 86 14.84 8.92 -14.98
CA ARG A 86 14.78 10.27 -15.57
C ARG A 86 13.48 11.02 -15.33
N TYR A 87 12.40 10.37 -14.87
CA TYR A 87 11.05 10.96 -14.87
C TYR A 87 10.27 10.91 -13.54
N LEU A 88 10.75 10.19 -12.52
CA LEU A 88 10.02 10.08 -11.25
C LEU A 88 10.62 10.98 -10.16
N PRO A 89 10.00 12.14 -9.85
CA PRO A 89 10.41 12.96 -8.72
C PRO A 89 10.12 12.22 -7.41
N TYR A 90 11.17 11.84 -6.69
CA TYR A 90 11.09 11.09 -5.42
C TYR A 90 10.15 11.75 -4.40
N GLY A 91 10.11 13.09 -4.37
CA GLY A 91 9.18 13.85 -3.53
C GLY A 91 7.69 13.65 -3.87
N ALA A 92 7.34 13.53 -5.15
CA ALA A 92 5.95 13.26 -5.53
C ALA A 92 5.55 11.83 -5.19
N THR A 93 6.47 10.87 -5.39
CA THR A 93 6.26 9.47 -5.01
C THR A 93 5.99 9.33 -3.52
N TRP A 94 6.81 9.99 -2.69
CA TRP A 94 6.62 10.03 -1.25
C TRP A 94 5.24 10.56 -0.87
N PHE A 95 4.84 11.69 -1.44
CA PHE A 95 3.56 12.33 -1.14
C PHE A 95 2.37 11.44 -1.52
N ILE A 96 2.42 10.84 -2.71
CA ILE A 96 1.33 9.98 -3.21
C ILE A 96 1.24 8.67 -2.40
N ASP A 97 2.37 8.08 -2.01
CA ASP A 97 2.37 6.88 -1.16
C ASP A 97 1.76 7.16 0.22
N VAL A 98 2.10 8.29 0.84
CA VAL A 98 1.47 8.74 2.10
C VAL A 98 -0.03 9.00 1.90
N LEU A 99 -0.42 9.58 0.76
CA LEU A 99 -1.82 9.84 0.42
C LEU A 99 -2.64 8.54 0.33
N PHE A 100 -2.09 7.47 -0.25
CA PHE A 100 -2.74 6.16 -0.30
C PHE A 100 -2.72 5.44 1.06
N LEU A 101 -1.74 5.69 1.91
CA LEU A 101 -1.65 5.07 3.24
C LEU A 101 -2.86 5.43 4.12
N VAL A 102 -3.33 6.69 4.08
CA VAL A 102 -4.45 7.17 4.90
C VAL A 102 -5.77 6.40 4.71
N PRO A 103 -6.33 6.26 3.49
CA PRO A 103 -7.57 5.51 3.29
C PRO A 103 -7.42 4.03 3.64
N PHE A 104 -6.30 3.38 3.29
CA PHE A 104 -6.10 1.97 3.66
C PHE A 104 -5.97 1.78 5.17
N ALA A 105 -5.25 2.66 5.86
CA ALA A 105 -5.16 2.63 7.32
C ALA A 105 -6.53 2.81 7.97
N THR A 106 -7.33 3.75 7.46
CA THR A 106 -8.70 4.00 7.97
C THR A 106 -9.58 2.76 7.82
N VAL A 107 -9.64 2.17 6.62
CA VAL A 107 -10.42 0.94 6.38
C VAL A 107 -9.95 -0.20 7.28
N THR A 108 -8.63 -0.32 7.47
CA THR A 108 -8.04 -1.36 8.32
C THR A 108 -8.43 -1.21 9.79
N VAL A 109 -8.43 0.02 10.32
CA VAL A 109 -8.87 0.30 11.70
C VAL A 109 -10.37 0.05 11.86
N LEU A 110 -11.18 0.51 10.90
CA LEU A 110 -12.64 0.32 10.94
C LEU A 110 -13.04 -1.16 10.86
N LEU A 111 -12.31 -1.97 10.09
CA LEU A 111 -12.51 -3.42 10.05
C LEU A 111 -11.95 -4.13 11.28
N GLY A 112 -10.82 -3.66 11.82
CA GLY A 112 -10.14 -4.28 12.96
C GLY A 112 -10.95 -4.23 14.25
N LEU A 113 -11.68 -3.14 14.50
CA LEU A 113 -12.52 -2.98 15.70
C LEU A 113 -13.54 -4.14 15.89
N PRO A 114 -14.47 -4.38 14.96
CA PRO A 114 -15.46 -5.44 15.13
C PRO A 114 -14.83 -6.85 15.03
N LEU A 115 -13.77 -7.01 14.23
CA LEU A 115 -13.05 -8.29 14.10
C LEU A 115 -12.36 -8.71 15.40
N SER A 116 -11.82 -7.75 16.17
CA SER A 116 -11.15 -8.06 17.45
C SER A 116 -12.07 -8.71 18.47
N THR A 117 -13.39 -8.55 18.34
CA THR A 117 -14.40 -9.09 19.26
C THR A 117 -15.07 -10.36 18.74
N THR A 118 -14.71 -10.80 17.53
CA THR A 118 -15.41 -11.89 16.83
C THR A 118 -14.48 -13.08 16.59
N THR A 119 -14.83 -14.23 17.15
CA THR A 119 -14.10 -15.48 16.89
C THR A 119 -14.79 -16.28 15.78
N CYS A 120 -14.16 -16.42 14.61
CA CYS A 120 -14.79 -17.11 13.46
C CYS A 120 -15.19 -18.57 13.72
N ARG A 121 -14.64 -19.22 14.76
CA ARG A 121 -14.97 -20.60 15.13
C ARG A 121 -16.38 -20.73 15.73
N GLU A 122 -16.90 -19.66 16.32
CA GLU A 122 -18.19 -19.64 17.03
C GLU A 122 -19.32 -19.10 16.15
N VAL A 123 -18.98 -18.57 14.96
CA VAL A 123 -19.95 -17.99 14.03
C VAL A 123 -20.79 -19.12 13.39
N PRO A 124 -22.13 -19.07 13.49
CA PRO A 124 -22.98 -20.06 12.88
C PRO A 124 -22.88 -20.00 11.34
N ASN A 125 -22.81 -21.17 10.71
CA ASN A 125 -22.75 -21.29 9.25
C ASN A 125 -23.98 -20.73 8.53
N ALA A 126 -25.09 -20.53 9.23
CA ALA A 126 -26.34 -20.02 8.68
C ALA A 126 -26.27 -18.52 8.32
N SER A 127 -25.61 -17.69 9.13
CA SER A 127 -25.56 -16.24 8.89
C SER A 127 -24.42 -15.58 9.65
N PHE A 128 -23.74 -14.65 9.00
CA PHE A 128 -22.72 -13.80 9.61
C PHE A 128 -23.03 -12.33 9.31
N SER A 129 -23.05 -11.47 10.32
CA SER A 129 -23.28 -10.04 10.14
C SER A 129 -22.32 -9.22 10.98
N LEU A 130 -21.66 -8.27 10.33
CA LEU A 130 -20.72 -7.35 10.96
C LEU A 130 -21.18 -5.91 10.70
N ASN A 131 -21.23 -5.10 11.75
CA ASN A 131 -21.54 -3.68 11.62
C ASN A 131 -20.24 -2.88 11.64
N ILE A 132 -19.92 -2.20 10.54
CA ILE A 132 -18.73 -1.37 10.45
C ILE A 132 -19.12 0.07 10.79
N PRO A 133 -18.49 0.70 11.80
CA PRO A 133 -18.74 2.10 12.10
C PRO A 133 -18.45 2.95 10.87
N ALA A 134 -19.42 3.78 10.45
CA ALA A 134 -19.38 4.59 9.21
C ALA A 134 -19.19 3.83 7.88
N GLY A 135 -19.04 2.50 7.90
CA GLY A 135 -18.83 1.66 6.71
C GLY A 135 -20.05 0.85 6.28
N GLY A 136 -21.10 0.84 7.10
CA GLY A 136 -22.33 0.09 6.86
C GLY A 136 -22.28 -1.34 7.40
N ARG A 137 -23.38 -2.08 7.19
CA ARG A 137 -23.50 -3.47 7.65
C ARG A 137 -23.12 -4.43 6.53
N ILE A 138 -22.18 -5.32 6.81
CA ILE A 138 -21.87 -6.46 5.96
C ILE A 138 -22.64 -7.66 6.51
N SER A 139 -23.59 -8.19 5.76
CA SER A 139 -24.29 -9.42 6.11
C SER A 139 -24.06 -10.47 5.03
N PHE A 140 -23.87 -11.71 5.46
CA PHE A 140 -23.81 -12.87 4.58
C PHE A 140 -24.86 -13.87 5.05
N THR A 141 -25.75 -14.25 4.12
CA THR A 141 -26.76 -15.28 4.32
C THR A 141 -26.19 -16.59 3.78
N GLY A 142 -25.88 -17.54 4.67
CA GLY A 142 -25.18 -18.79 4.35
C GLY A 142 -23.64 -18.65 4.33
N LYS A 143 -22.96 -19.72 4.75
CA LYS A 143 -21.48 -19.82 4.84
C LYS A 143 -20.83 -18.78 5.75
N GLY A 144 -21.46 -18.47 6.88
CA GLY A 144 -20.99 -17.44 7.81
C GLY A 144 -19.56 -17.61 8.30
N GLN A 145 -19.14 -18.85 8.62
CA GLN A 145 -17.77 -19.15 9.04
C GLN A 145 -16.74 -18.87 7.94
N GLU A 146 -17.04 -19.26 6.68
CA GLU A 146 -16.17 -19.03 5.53
C GLU A 146 -16.02 -17.53 5.25
N ALA A 147 -17.12 -16.77 5.34
CA ALA A 147 -17.12 -15.33 5.18
C ALA A 147 -16.27 -14.63 6.27
N CYS A 148 -16.36 -15.08 7.51
CA CYS A 148 -15.56 -14.54 8.62
C CYS A 148 -14.05 -14.75 8.40
N ILE A 149 -13.63 -15.96 8.02
CA ILE A 149 -12.20 -16.27 7.75
C ILE A 149 -11.68 -15.42 6.58
N LYS A 150 -12.45 -15.33 5.50
CA LYS A 150 -12.08 -14.49 4.35
C LYS A 150 -11.95 -13.02 4.74
N LEU A 151 -12.78 -12.53 5.67
CA LEU A 151 -12.74 -11.14 6.11
C LEU A 151 -11.50 -10.86 6.97
N PHE A 152 -11.12 -11.79 7.84
CA PHE A 152 -9.84 -11.73 8.56
C PHE A 152 -8.64 -11.71 7.60
N ALA A 153 -8.68 -12.51 6.53
CA ALA A 153 -7.64 -12.49 5.50
C ALA A 153 -7.55 -11.13 4.82
N VAL A 154 -8.68 -10.52 4.44
CA VAL A 154 -8.70 -9.16 3.86
C VAL A 154 -8.12 -8.14 4.84
N TRP A 155 -8.52 -8.16 6.10
CA TRP A 155 -7.97 -7.26 7.12
C TRP A 155 -6.45 -7.39 7.27
N GLY A 156 -5.94 -8.64 7.31
CA GLY A 156 -4.50 -8.90 7.39
C GLY A 156 -3.73 -8.41 6.16
N ILE A 157 -4.28 -8.61 4.96
CA ILE A 157 -3.67 -8.12 3.72
C ILE A 157 -3.67 -6.58 3.69
N LEU A 158 -4.74 -5.92 4.14
CA LEU A 158 -4.80 -4.45 4.24
C LEU A 158 -3.77 -3.89 5.23
N MET A 159 -3.58 -4.53 6.39
CA MET A 159 -2.48 -4.20 7.31
C MET A 159 -1.11 -4.31 6.63
N GLY A 160 -0.89 -5.39 5.87
CA GLY A 160 0.34 -5.59 5.11
C GLY A 160 0.57 -4.50 4.05
N ILE A 161 -0.47 -4.12 3.32
CA ILE A 161 -0.42 -3.03 2.33
C ILE A 161 -0.03 -1.71 3.00
N CYS A 162 -0.59 -1.38 4.17
CA CYS A 162 -0.22 -0.18 4.92
C CYS A 162 1.27 -0.16 5.28
N ALA A 163 1.81 -1.29 5.73
CA ALA A 163 3.23 -1.42 6.05
C ALA A 163 4.12 -1.26 4.80
N LEU A 164 3.72 -1.85 3.67
CA LEU A 164 4.45 -1.73 2.40
C LEU A 164 4.48 -0.28 1.89
N PHE A 165 3.34 0.41 1.88
CA PHE A 165 3.30 1.84 1.53
C PHE A 165 4.15 2.69 2.47
N GLY A 166 4.20 2.33 3.76
CA GLY A 166 5.10 2.97 4.73
C GLY A 166 6.58 2.77 4.38
N ILE A 167 6.99 1.56 4.02
CA ILE A 167 8.37 1.25 3.57
C ILE A 167 8.69 2.00 2.27
N SER A 168 7.76 2.03 1.32
CA SER A 168 7.88 2.76 0.07
C SER A 168 8.08 4.27 0.33
N ALA A 169 7.25 4.86 1.20
CA ALA A 169 7.38 6.25 1.59
C ALA A 169 8.74 6.51 2.28
N VAL A 170 9.14 5.72 3.28
CA VAL A 170 10.43 5.93 3.98
C VAL A 170 11.61 5.84 3.02
N SER A 171 11.62 4.84 2.12
CA SER A 171 12.71 4.70 1.15
C SER A 171 12.78 5.87 0.16
N ALA A 172 11.63 6.33 -0.36
CA ALA A 172 11.58 7.51 -1.23
C ALA A 172 11.99 8.81 -0.51
N GLY A 173 11.58 8.96 0.76
CA GLY A 173 11.92 10.13 1.58
C GLY A 173 13.40 10.22 1.89
N LEU A 174 14.05 9.09 2.22
CA LEU A 174 15.49 9.03 2.46
C LEU A 174 16.30 9.33 1.19
N LEU A 175 15.88 8.82 0.04
CA LEU A 175 16.50 9.13 -1.25
C LEU A 175 16.39 10.64 -1.56
N GLN A 176 15.22 11.24 -1.32
CA GLN A 176 15.00 12.67 -1.52
C GLN A 176 15.86 13.53 -0.59
N LEU A 177 16.06 13.11 0.66
CA LEU A 177 16.92 13.83 1.61
C LEU A 177 18.39 13.77 1.19
N GLY A 178 18.85 12.62 0.69
CA GLY A 178 20.21 12.46 0.15
C GLY A 178 20.49 13.38 -1.04
N GLU A 179 19.53 13.56 -1.94
CA GLU A 179 19.66 14.51 -3.06
C GLU A 179 19.79 15.96 -2.57
N ARG A 180 19.02 16.35 -1.54
CA ARG A 180 19.06 17.71 -1.00
C ARG A 180 20.42 18.03 -0.38
N GLN A 181 20.94 17.12 0.45
CA GLN A 181 22.25 17.30 1.08
C GLN A 181 23.40 17.40 0.07
N LEU A 182 23.33 16.65 -1.04
CA LEU A 182 24.33 16.75 -2.09
C LEU A 182 24.24 18.09 -2.85
N GLY A 183 23.03 18.59 -3.09
CA GLY A 183 22.81 19.90 -3.70
C GLY A 183 23.42 21.03 -2.88
N ASP A 184 23.17 21.02 -1.58
CA ASP A 184 23.72 22.02 -0.63
C ASP A 184 25.26 21.97 -0.61
N ALA A 185 25.84 20.76 -0.51
CA ALA A 185 27.29 20.59 -0.50
C ALA A 185 27.98 21.02 -1.82
N LEU A 186 27.30 20.87 -2.97
CA LEU A 186 27.81 21.34 -4.25
C LEU A 186 27.73 22.86 -4.40
N GLN A 187 26.74 23.52 -3.77
CA GLN A 187 26.69 24.98 -3.69
C GLN A 187 27.82 25.52 -2.82
N ASP A 188 28.04 24.94 -1.63
CA ASP A 188 29.13 25.34 -0.74
C ASP A 188 30.52 25.17 -1.39
N ALA A 189 30.71 24.17 -2.25
CA ALA A 189 31.96 23.96 -2.97
C ALA A 189 32.17 24.92 -4.16
N ARG A 190 31.13 25.66 -4.55
CA ARG A 190 31.18 26.64 -5.65
C ARG A 190 31.49 28.06 -5.16
N GLU A 191 31.19 28.34 -3.90
CA GLU A 191 31.52 29.61 -3.22
C GLU A 191 32.95 29.60 -2.66
#